data_AF-A0A7C1MG32-F1
#
_entry.id   AF-A0A7C1MG32-F1
#
_cell.length_a   1.000
_cell.length_b   1.000
_cell.length_c   1.000
_cell.angle_alpha   90.00
_cell.angle_beta   90.00
_cell.angle_gamma   90.00
#
_symmetry.space_group_name_H-M   'P 1'
#
loop_
_entity.id
_entity.type
_entity.pdbx_description
1 polymer ?
#
loop_
_entity_poly.entity_id
_entity_poly.type
_entity_poly.pdbx_seq_one_letter_code
_entity_poly.pdbx_strand_id
1 'polypeptide(L)'
;MKKPENMIMIIFGATGDLAYRKLIPALFELNGQNMIPDKFHILGIGRKDNNDDEFRSEMAEGIEKFSEIINPDKSSVGKFISKLSYYRINMDSPDDYPDLKAHLEDIDEKK
;
A
#
# COMPACT_ATOMS: atom_id res chain seq x y z
N MET A 1 4.05 -21.80 6.88
CA MET A 1 4.28 -21.23 5.54
C MET A 1 5.60 -20.46 5.56
N LYS A 2 6.36 -20.44 4.46
CA LYS A 2 7.59 -19.64 4.35
C LYS A 2 7.19 -18.18 4.10
N LYS A 3 7.70 -17.22 4.88
CA LYS A 3 7.48 -15.79 4.59
C LYS A 3 8.16 -15.42 3.27
N PRO A 4 7.58 -14.50 2.46
CA PRO A 4 8.25 -13.97 1.28
C PRO A 4 9.57 -13.26 1.62
N GLU A 5 10.39 -13.03 0.60
CA GLU A 5 11.53 -12.11 0.71
C GLU A 5 11.05 -10.66 0.79
N ASN A 6 11.93 -9.75 1.22
CA ASN A 6 11.64 -8.32 1.28
C ASN A 6 11.23 -7.81 -0.10
N MET A 7 10.18 -6.98 -0.15
CA MET A 7 9.62 -6.55 -1.43
C MET A 7 8.86 -5.24 -1.33
N ILE A 8 8.79 -4.54 -2.45
CA ILE A 8 7.86 -3.45 -2.70
C ILE A 8 6.71 -4.04 -3.55
N MET A 9 5.48 -3.96 -3.03
CA MET A 9 4.29 -4.37 -3.77
C MET A 9 3.66 -3.15 -4.45
N ILE A 10 3.56 -3.18 -5.78
CA ILE A 10 2.95 -2.10 -6.55
C ILE A 10 1.50 -2.48 -6.87
N ILE A 11 0.56 -1.60 -6.51
CA ILE A 11 -0.86 -1.79 -6.81
C ILE A 11 -1.29 -0.75 -7.86
N PHE A 12 -1.47 -1.20 -9.10
CA PHE A 12 -2.04 -0.39 -10.17
C PHE A 12 -3.54 -0.17 -9.92
N GLY A 13 -3.96 1.10 -9.88
CA GLY A 13 -5.34 1.46 -9.54
C GLY A 13 -5.64 1.34 -8.05
N ALA A 14 -4.66 1.68 -7.20
CA ALA A 14 -4.77 1.53 -5.74
C ALA A 14 -5.91 2.34 -5.08
N THR A 15 -6.41 3.39 -5.75
CA THR A 15 -7.59 4.16 -5.30
C THR A 15 -8.92 3.58 -5.81
N GLY A 16 -8.90 2.35 -6.33
CA GLY A 16 -10.07 1.66 -6.86
C GLY A 16 -10.81 0.85 -5.79
N ASP A 17 -12.07 0.50 -6.07
CA ASP A 17 -12.96 -0.20 -5.14
C ASP A 17 -12.37 -1.54 -4.65
N LEU A 18 -11.71 -2.29 -5.55
CA LEU A 18 -11.11 -3.58 -5.20
C LEU A 18 -9.95 -3.42 -4.20
N ALA A 19 -9.10 -2.42 -4.40
CA ALA A 19 -7.97 -2.17 -3.51
C ALA A 19 -8.48 -1.76 -2.11
N TYR A 20 -9.43 -0.82 -2.07
CA TYR A 20 -10.05 -0.29 -0.86
C TYR A 20 -10.81 -1.35 -0.05
N ARG A 21 -11.62 -2.19 -0.70
CA ARG A 21 -12.53 -3.13 -0.01
C ARG A 21 -11.97 -4.53 0.21
N LYS A 22 -10.90 -4.90 -0.49
CA LYS A 22 -10.37 -6.28 -0.46
C LYS A 22 -8.87 -6.34 -0.26
N LEU A 23 -8.08 -5.75 -1.16
CA LEU A 23 -6.63 -5.96 -1.15
C LEU A 23 -5.99 -5.39 0.12
N ILE A 24 -6.31 -4.15 0.47
CA ILE A 24 -5.68 -3.45 1.59
C ILE A 24 -6.13 -4.04 2.94
N PRO A 25 -7.44 -4.30 3.18
CA PRO A 25 -7.87 -5.03 4.37
C PRO A 25 -7.21 -6.41 4.52
N ALA A 26 -7.12 -7.20 3.44
CA ALA A 26 -6.48 -8.52 3.48
C ALA A 26 -4.98 -8.42 3.78
N LEU A 27 -4.27 -7.44 3.21
CA LEU A 27 -2.85 -7.22 3.50
C LEU A 27 -2.63 -6.76 4.96
N PHE A 28 -3.54 -5.97 5.52
CA PHE A 28 -3.51 -5.62 6.94
C PHE A 28 -3.66 -6.85 7.84
N GLU A 29 -4.59 -7.75 7.53
CA GLU A 29 -4.77 -9.01 8.26
C GLU A 29 -3.54 -9.91 8.16
N LEU A 30 -2.96 -10.06 6.97
CA LEU A 30 -1.72 -10.80 6.75
C LEU A 30 -0.54 -10.19 7.54
N ASN A 31 -0.46 -8.87 7.63
CA ASN A 31 0.52 -8.18 8.46
C ASN A 31 0.33 -8.51 9.95
N GLY A 32 -0.91 -8.53 10.45
CA GLY A 32 -1.24 -8.93 11.82
C GLY A 32 -0.90 -10.40 12.13
N GLN A 33 -0.97 -11.27 11.12
CA GLN A 33 -0.59 -12.69 11.21
C GLN A 33 0.91 -12.94 11.00
N ASN A 34 1.73 -11.88 10.91
CA ASN A 34 3.16 -11.97 10.60
C ASN A 34 3.46 -12.74 9.29
N MET A 35 2.55 -12.73 8.31
CA MET A 35 2.73 -13.43 7.03
C MET A 35 3.35 -12.55 5.93
N ILE A 36 3.62 -11.28 6.24
CA ILE A 36 4.31 -10.32 5.39
C ILE A 36 5.78 -10.16 5.88
N PRO A 37 6.74 -9.87 4.98
CA PRO A 37 8.13 -9.57 5.36
C PRO A 37 8.24 -8.35 6.29
N ASP A 38 9.33 -8.29 7.07
CA ASP A 38 9.57 -7.15 7.96
C ASP A 38 9.87 -5.87 7.17
N LYS A 39 10.65 -5.98 6.08
CA LYS A 39 10.80 -4.92 5.09
C LYS A 39 9.82 -5.13 3.94
N PHE A 40 8.68 -4.47 4.08
CA PHE A 40 7.60 -4.52 3.11
C PHE A 40 7.00 -3.13 2.96
N HIS A 41 6.85 -2.70 1.71
CA HIS A 41 6.24 -1.42 1.38
C HIS A 41 5.22 -1.61 0.25
N ILE A 42 4.09 -0.91 0.33
CA ILE A 42 3.06 -0.90 -0.69
C ILE A 42 3.11 0.44 -1.40
N LEU A 43 3.37 0.42 -2.70
CA LEU A 43 3.26 1.60 -3.56
C LEU A 43 1.94 1.52 -4.34
N GLY A 44 0.96 2.32 -3.92
CA GLY A 44 -0.27 2.50 -4.70
C GLY A 44 -0.02 3.45 -5.86
N ILE A 45 -0.44 3.10 -7.07
CA ILE A 45 -0.29 4.00 -8.22
C ILE A 45 -1.61 4.25 -8.94
N GLY A 46 -1.79 5.47 -9.44
CA GLY A 46 -3.03 5.92 -10.05
C GLY A 46 -2.92 7.26 -10.76
N ARG A 47 -4.01 7.65 -11.42
CA ARG A 47 -4.10 8.91 -12.18
C ARG A 47 -4.64 10.08 -11.35
N LYS A 48 -5.30 9.80 -10.22
CA LYS A 48 -5.88 10.83 -9.36
C LYS A 48 -4.77 11.66 -8.73
N ASP A 49 -5.03 12.95 -8.57
CA ASP A 49 -4.22 13.80 -7.71
C ASP A 49 -4.54 13.40 -6.27
N ASN A 50 -3.57 12.77 -5.63
CA ASN A 50 -3.67 12.22 -4.28
C ASN A 50 -2.26 12.25 -3.70
N ASN A 51 -2.14 12.46 -2.39
CA ASN A 51 -0.87 12.43 -1.69
C ASN A 51 -0.82 11.25 -0.71
N ASP A 52 0.34 11.02 -0.11
CA ASP A 52 0.56 9.93 0.83
C ASP A 52 -0.42 9.95 2.01
N ASP A 53 -0.74 11.13 2.54
CA ASP A 53 -1.58 11.26 3.75
C ASP A 53 -3.05 11.01 3.45
N GLU A 54 -3.55 11.55 2.34
CA GLU A 54 -4.90 11.30 1.83
C GLU A 54 -5.09 9.82 1.49
N PHE A 55 -4.13 9.22 0.76
CA PHE A 55 -4.17 7.80 0.44
C PHE A 55 -4.15 6.93 1.70
N ARG A 56 -3.27 7.22 2.66
CA ARG A 56 -3.21 6.47 3.93
C ARG A 56 -4.50 6.59 4.74
N SER A 57 -5.10 7.79 4.77
CA SER A 57 -6.36 8.02 5.46
C SER A 57 -7.50 7.22 4.83
N GLU A 58 -7.61 7.22 3.50
CA GLU A 58 -8.59 6.42 2.77
C GLU A 58 -8.38 4.92 3.04
N MET A 59 -7.14 4.45 3.00
CA MET A 59 -6.82 3.03 3.25
C MET A 59 -7.09 2.62 4.70
N ALA A 60 -6.85 3.50 5.67
CA ALA A 60 -7.20 3.25 7.08
C ALA A 60 -8.71 3.07 7.26
N GLU A 61 -9.52 3.93 6.63
CA GLU A 61 -10.98 3.81 6.63
C GLU A 61 -11.44 2.49 5.98
N GLY A 62 -10.79 2.07 4.90
CA GLY A 62 -11.05 0.79 4.23
C GLY A 62 -10.79 -0.40 5.15
N ILE A 63 -9.69 -0.37 5.90
CA ILE A 63 -9.36 -1.41 6.90
C ILE A 63 -10.43 -1.47 7.99
N GLU A 64 -10.82 -0.32 8.55
CA GLU A 64 -11.85 -0.26 9.60
C GLU A 64 -13.21 -0.81 9.15
N LYS A 65 -13.57 -0.60 7.87
CA LYS A 65 -14.87 -1.02 7.32
C LYS A 65 -14.92 -2.45 6.80
N PHE A 66 -13.82 -2.94 6.23
CA PHE A 66 -13.85 -4.16 5.40
C PHE A 66 -12.89 -5.26 5.85
N SER A 67 -12.06 -5.04 6.86
CA SER A 67 -11.27 -6.13 7.45
C SER A 67 -12.16 -7.09 8.25
N GLU A 68 -11.74 -8.35 8.34
CA GLU A 68 -12.37 -9.38 9.17
C GLU A 68 -12.10 -9.14 10.66
N ILE A 69 -11.13 -8.30 11.00
CA ILE A 69 -10.82 -7.92 12.37
C ILE A 69 -11.85 -6.89 12.85
N ILE A 70 -12.70 -7.29 13.78
CA ILE A 70 -13.69 -6.40 14.40
C ILE A 70 -12.97 -5.38 15.29
N ASN A 71 -13.16 -4.09 15.02
CA ASN A 71 -12.53 -2.96 15.73
C ASN A 71 -10.99 -3.07 15.78
N PRO A 72 -10.31 -2.96 14.62
CA PRO A 72 -8.86 -3.08 14.58
C PRO A 72 -8.20 -2.01 15.44
N ASP A 73 -7.16 -2.40 16.17
CA ASP A 73 -6.41 -1.48 17.03
C ASP A 73 -5.80 -0.33 16.20
N LYS A 74 -6.03 0.92 16.62
CA LYS A 74 -5.58 2.12 15.90
C LYS A 74 -4.07 2.20 15.76
N SER A 75 -3.33 1.71 16.75
CA SER A 75 -1.86 1.68 16.68
C SER A 75 -1.38 0.71 15.60
N SER A 76 -2.02 -0.46 15.51
CA SER A 76 -1.75 -1.48 14.50
C SER A 76 -2.11 -0.98 13.09
N VAL A 77 -3.26 -0.33 12.93
CA VAL A 77 -3.65 0.31 11.65
C VAL A 77 -2.64 1.39 11.27
N GLY A 78 -2.28 2.27 12.20
CA GLY A 78 -1.29 3.33 11.98
C GLY A 78 0.08 2.82 11.55
N LYS A 79 0.56 1.73 12.18
CA LYS A 79 1.81 1.06 11.81
C LYS A 79 1.75 0.39 10.45
N PHE A 80 0.57 -0.08 10.03
CA PHE A 80 0.42 -0.69 8.71
C PHE A 80 0.37 0.37 7.63
N ILE A 81 -0.46 1.41 7.76
CA ILE A 81 -0.60 2.45 6.73
C ILE A 81 0.69 3.27 6.54
N SER A 82 1.60 3.33 7.52
CA SER A 82 2.93 3.96 7.33
C SER A 82 3.82 3.21 6.32
N LYS A 83 3.49 1.95 6.02
CA LYS A 83 4.11 1.13 4.96
C LYS A 83 3.47 1.36 3.58
N LEU A 84 2.51 2.29 3.46
CA LEU A 84 1.85 2.63 2.20
C LEU A 84 2.34 4.00 1.74
N SER A 85 2.51 4.15 0.44
CA SER A 85 2.65 5.46 -0.23
C SER A 85 1.87 5.45 -1.54
N TYR A 86 1.66 6.64 -2.10
CA TYR A 86 0.99 6.82 -3.37
C TYR A 86 1.90 7.52 -4.37
N TYR A 87 1.92 7.03 -5.60
CA TYR A 87 2.62 7.66 -6.70
C TYR A 87 1.67 7.90 -7.87
N ARG A 88 1.54 9.16 -8.26
CA ARG A 88 0.72 9.57 -9.39
C ARG A 88 1.49 9.30 -10.68
N ILE A 89 0.86 8.57 -11.59
CA ILE A 89 1.45 8.23 -12.90
C ILE A 89 0.36 8.17 -13.97
N ASN A 90 0.69 8.61 -15.19
CA ASN A 90 -0.10 8.25 -16.36
C ASN A 90 0.38 6.92 -16.93
N MET A 91 -0.38 5.85 -16.66
CA MET A 91 -0.04 4.48 -17.10
C MET A 91 -0.02 4.31 -18.63
N ASP A 92 -0.67 5.22 -19.35
CA ASP A 92 -0.69 5.23 -20.82
C ASP A 92 0.51 5.98 -21.42
N SER A 93 1.36 6.59 -20.57
CA SER A 93 2.56 7.35 -20.96
C SER A 93 3.83 6.56 -20.63
N PRO A 94 4.50 5.94 -21.63
CA PRO A 94 5.77 5.25 -21.42
C PRO A 94 6.86 6.15 -20.80
N ASP A 95 6.78 7.46 -21.05
CA ASP A 95 7.75 8.45 -20.58
C ASP A 95 7.70 8.68 -19.06
N ASP A 96 6.64 8.26 -18.38
CA ASP A 96 6.50 8.41 -16.93
C ASP A 96 7.16 7.25 -16.14
N TYR A 97 7.44 6.11 -16.80
CA TYR A 97 8.01 4.93 -16.15
C TYR A 97 9.46 5.08 -15.66
N PRO A 98 10.35 5.83 -16.34
CA PRO A 98 11.67 6.15 -15.81
C PRO A 98 11.61 6.85 -14.44
N ASP A 99 10.68 7.79 -14.24
CA ASP A 99 10.52 8.50 -12.97
C ASP A 99 9.96 7.58 -11.88
N LEU A 100 9.02 6.68 -12.23
CA LEU A 100 8.56 5.64 -11.33
C LEU A 100 9.70 4.71 -10.89
N LYS A 101 10.59 4.33 -11.82
CA LYS A 101 11.76 3.52 -11.50
C LYS A 101 12.66 4.24 -10.49
N ALA A 102 13.00 5.51 -10.74
CA ALA A 102 13.83 6.30 -9.83
C ALA A 102 13.17 6.42 -8.44
N HIS A 103 11.85 6.56 -8.39
CA HIS A 103 11.12 6.57 -7.11
C HIS A 103 11.17 5.23 -6.38
N LEU A 104 11.09 4.10 -7.09
CA LEU A 104 11.21 2.76 -6.50
C LEU A 104 12.63 2.52 -5.93
N GLU A 105 13.66 2.99 -6.62
CA GLU A 105 15.05 2.92 -6.13
C GLU A 105 15.21 3.74 -4.82
N ASP A 106 14.60 4.92 -4.73
CA ASP A 106 14.60 5.74 -3.51
C ASP A 106 13.88 5.04 -2.33
N ILE A 107 12.79 4.31 -2.61
CA ILE A 107 12.09 3.52 -1.58
C ILE A 107 12.96 2.35 -1.10
N ASP A 108 13.57 1.61 -2.02
CA ASP A 108 14.40 0.42 -1.73
C ASP A 108 15.63 0.78 -0.88
N GLU A 109 16.22 1.95 -1.09
CA GLU A 109 17.32 2.45 -0.27
C GLU A 109 16.87 2.86 1.15
N LYS A 110 15.63 3.35 1.30
CA LYS A 110 15.13 3.94 2.55
C LYS A 110 14.35 2.97 3.45
N LYS A 111 13.76 1.90 2.92
CA LYS A 111 12.82 1.02 3.64
C LYS A 111 13.24 -0.45 3.60
#